data_AF-A0A7L2YJG9-F1
#
_entry.id   AF-A0A7L2YJG9-F1
#
_cell.length_a   1.000
_cell.length_b   1.000
_cell.length_c   1.000
_cell.angle_alpha   90.00
_cell.angle_beta   90.00
_cell.angle_gamma   90.00
#
_symmetry.space_group_name_H-M   'P 1'
#
loop_
_entity.id
_entity.type
_entity.pdbx_description
1 polymer ?
#
loop_
_entity_poly.entity_id
_entity_poly.type
_entity_poly.pdbx_seq_one_letter_code
_entity_poly.pdbx_strand_id
1 'polypeptide(L)'
;VSFVGNRGTFTRGYRAVIMDMAFLYHVAYVLVCMLGLCVHEFFYSFLLFDLVYREETLLNVIKSVTRNGRSIILTAVLALILVYLFSIIGFLFLKDDFIMEVDRLKIRTPVGGDVIPKAAALLFAGEEEEDGIERTCDTLLMCIVTVLNQGLRNGGGVGDVLRKPSKDEPLFAARVVYDLLFYFIVIIIVLNLIFGVIIDTFADLRSEKQKKEEILKTTCFICGLERDKFDNKTVSFEEHIKSEHNMWHYLYFIVLVKVKDPTEYTGPESYVAQMI
;
A
#
# COMPACT_ATOMS: atom_id res chain seq x y z
N VAL A 1 20.65 -1.14 -20.09
CA VAL A 1 21.09 -1.65 -21.42
C VAL A 1 20.70 -3.10 -21.63
N SER A 2 21.16 -4.05 -20.81
CA SER A 2 20.82 -5.48 -20.94
C SER A 2 19.29 -5.76 -20.97
N PHE A 3 18.52 -5.12 -20.07
CA PHE A 3 17.05 -5.23 -20.05
C PHE A 3 16.39 -4.93 -21.42
N VAL A 4 16.84 -3.86 -22.07
CA VAL A 4 16.27 -3.38 -23.34
C VAL A 4 16.65 -4.30 -24.50
N GLY A 5 17.85 -4.89 -24.46
CA GLY A 5 18.30 -5.88 -25.44
C GLY A 5 17.53 -7.20 -25.33
N ASN A 6 17.36 -7.73 -24.11
CA ASN A 6 16.75 -9.05 -23.91
C ASN A 6 15.25 -9.10 -24.22
N ARG A 7 14.52 -7.99 -24.00
CA ARG A 7 13.09 -7.90 -24.33
C ARG A 7 12.79 -7.38 -25.74
N GLY A 8 13.82 -7.04 -26.51
CA GLY A 8 13.67 -6.55 -27.88
C GLY A 8 12.81 -5.28 -28.00
N THR A 9 12.71 -4.47 -26.95
CA THR A 9 11.79 -3.32 -26.86
C THR A 9 12.09 -2.23 -27.89
N PHE A 10 13.32 -2.19 -28.45
CA PHE A 10 13.67 -1.29 -29.54
C PHE A 10 12.87 -1.51 -30.83
N THR A 11 12.38 -2.73 -31.08
CA THR A 11 11.63 -3.06 -32.31
C THR A 11 10.22 -2.48 -32.36
N ARG A 12 9.66 -2.07 -31.20
CA ARG A 12 8.28 -1.55 -31.06
C ARG A 12 8.14 -0.02 -31.24
N GLY A 13 9.25 0.69 -31.50
CA GLY A 13 9.27 2.14 -31.67
C GLY A 13 9.33 2.92 -30.35
N TYR A 14 9.89 4.14 -30.40
CA TYR A 14 10.26 4.93 -29.21
C TYR A 14 9.08 5.27 -28.27
N ARG A 15 7.90 5.56 -28.84
CA ARG A 15 6.69 5.89 -28.07
C ARG A 15 6.20 4.72 -27.23
N ALA A 16 6.29 3.49 -27.74
CA ALA A 16 5.91 2.29 -27.00
C ALA A 16 6.88 2.00 -25.85
N VAL A 17 8.18 2.31 -26.02
CA VAL A 17 9.21 2.13 -24.98
C VAL A 17 9.00 3.09 -23.81
N ILE A 18 8.67 4.35 -24.08
CA ILE A 18 8.42 5.34 -23.01
C ILE A 18 7.14 4.99 -22.21
N MET A 19 6.15 4.37 -22.85
CA MET A 19 4.92 3.95 -22.17
C MET A 19 5.10 2.66 -21.35
N ASP A 20 6.23 1.97 -21.46
CA ASP A 20 6.49 0.76 -20.69
C ASP A 20 6.89 1.10 -19.25
N MET A 21 6.03 0.70 -18.30
CA MET A 21 6.24 0.93 -16.87
C MET A 21 7.54 0.31 -16.36
N ALA A 22 7.94 -0.86 -16.89
CA ALA A 22 9.18 -1.51 -16.49
C ALA A 22 10.40 -0.69 -16.93
N PHE A 23 10.35 -0.07 -18.12
CA PHE A 23 11.41 0.81 -18.58
C PHE A 23 11.48 2.10 -17.75
N LEU A 24 10.33 2.74 -17.50
CA LEU A 24 10.25 3.95 -16.68
C LEU A 24 10.80 3.73 -15.26
N TYR A 25 10.55 2.55 -14.67
CA TYR A 25 11.12 2.19 -13.37
C TYR A 25 12.66 2.21 -13.37
N HIS A 26 13.30 1.59 -14.37
CA HIS A 26 14.75 1.59 -14.48
C HIS A 26 15.33 2.98 -14.77
N VAL A 27 14.62 3.81 -15.54
CA VAL A 27 15.01 5.21 -15.78
C VAL A 27 14.93 6.02 -14.48
N ALA A 28 13.83 5.88 -13.73
CA ALA A 28 13.68 6.53 -12.43
C ALA A 28 14.78 6.12 -11.46
N TYR A 29 15.18 4.84 -11.46
CA TYR A 29 16.28 4.34 -10.62
C TYR A 29 17.61 5.04 -10.95
N VAL A 30 17.94 5.18 -12.24
CA VAL A 30 19.13 5.92 -12.68
C VAL A 30 19.05 7.40 -12.27
N LEU A 31 17.88 8.03 -12.39
CA LEU A 31 17.68 9.41 -11.95
C LEU A 31 17.90 9.58 -10.44
N VAL A 32 17.38 8.67 -9.63
CA VAL A 32 17.60 8.68 -8.17
C VAL A 32 19.09 8.49 -7.83
N CYS A 33 19.80 7.61 -8.54
CA CYS A 33 21.25 7.48 -8.39
C CYS A 33 21.99 8.78 -8.73
N MET A 34 21.61 9.47 -9.80
CA MET A 34 22.21 10.76 -10.18
C MET A 34 21.91 11.85 -9.14
N LEU A 35 20.69 11.89 -8.58
CA LEU A 35 20.34 12.80 -7.48
C LEU A 35 21.13 12.49 -6.20
N GLY A 36 21.41 11.22 -5.92
CA GLY A 36 22.28 10.79 -4.82
C GLY A 36 23.71 11.31 -4.96
N LEU A 37 24.24 11.34 -6.19
CA LEU A 37 25.57 11.87 -6.48
C LEU A 37 25.62 13.40 -6.47
N CYS A 38 24.61 14.08 -7.01
CA CYS A 38 24.65 15.53 -7.23
C CYS A 38 24.07 16.37 -6.08
N VAL A 39 23.12 15.84 -5.31
CA VAL A 39 22.36 16.62 -4.31
C VAL A 39 22.69 16.19 -2.88
N HIS A 40 22.38 14.93 -2.52
CA HIS A 40 22.59 14.44 -1.16
C HIS A 40 22.57 12.90 -1.11
N GLU A 41 23.37 12.30 -0.22
CA GLU A 41 23.49 10.84 -0.05
C GLU A 41 22.18 10.15 0.38
N PHE A 42 21.24 10.91 0.95
CA PHE A 42 19.92 10.42 1.37
C PHE A 42 19.13 9.74 0.24
N PHE A 43 19.32 10.16 -1.01
CA PHE A 43 18.59 9.56 -2.13
C PHE A 43 18.96 8.09 -2.36
N TYR A 44 20.11 7.62 -1.89
CA TYR A 44 20.47 6.20 -1.94
C TYR A 44 19.53 5.32 -1.10
N SER A 45 18.89 5.86 -0.05
CA SER A 45 17.91 5.11 0.73
C SER A 45 16.70 4.67 -0.09
N PHE A 46 16.30 5.43 -1.12
CA PHE A 46 15.18 5.04 -1.99
C PHE A 46 15.51 3.85 -2.88
N LEU A 47 16.80 3.60 -3.18
CA LEU A 47 17.21 2.46 -3.99
C LEU A 47 16.93 1.12 -3.28
N LEU A 48 16.81 1.12 -1.95
CA LEU A 48 16.47 -0.07 -1.17
C LEU A 48 15.05 -0.59 -1.46
N PHE A 49 14.15 0.27 -1.95
CA PHE A 49 12.81 -0.16 -2.38
C PHE A 49 12.84 -1.12 -3.57
N ASP A 50 13.96 -1.26 -4.28
CA ASP A 50 14.13 -2.28 -5.33
C ASP A 50 13.93 -3.71 -4.82
N LEU A 51 14.22 -3.97 -3.54
CA LEU A 51 13.98 -5.27 -2.92
C LEU A 51 12.52 -5.73 -3.07
N VAL A 52 11.58 -4.78 -3.00
CA VAL A 52 10.14 -5.04 -3.13
C VAL A 52 9.77 -5.50 -4.54
N TYR A 53 10.40 -4.93 -5.57
CA TYR A 53 10.12 -5.28 -6.97
C TYR A 53 10.79 -6.60 -7.36
N ARG A 54 11.98 -6.86 -6.81
CA ARG A 54 12.76 -8.06 -7.09
C ARG A 54 12.19 -9.33 -6.47
N GLU A 55 11.52 -9.20 -5.33
CA GLU A 55 10.99 -10.33 -4.56
C GLU A 55 9.48 -10.53 -4.81
N GLU A 56 9.12 -11.63 -5.47
CA GLU A 56 7.71 -11.93 -5.80
C GLU A 56 6.81 -12.04 -4.57
N THR A 57 7.36 -12.53 -3.44
CA THR A 57 6.60 -12.67 -2.20
C THR A 57 6.18 -11.30 -1.63
N LEU A 58 7.08 -10.32 -1.62
CA LEU A 58 6.78 -8.95 -1.17
C LEU A 58 5.83 -8.23 -2.11
N LEU A 59 5.97 -8.43 -3.43
CA LEU A 59 5.06 -7.86 -4.40
C LEU A 59 3.62 -8.38 -4.20
N ASN A 60 3.46 -9.66 -3.86
CA ASN A 60 2.15 -10.24 -3.53
C ASN A 60 1.55 -9.62 -2.26
N VAL A 61 2.36 -9.27 -1.26
CA VAL A 61 1.92 -8.55 -0.05
C VAL A 61 1.44 -7.14 -0.38
N ILE A 62 2.09 -6.42 -1.30
CA ILE A 62 1.59 -5.11 -1.75
C ILE A 62 0.34 -5.26 -2.60
N LYS A 63 0.28 -6.32 -3.41
CA LYS A 63 -0.86 -6.60 -4.27
C LYS A 63 -2.14 -6.88 -3.47
N SER A 64 -2.05 -7.48 -2.27
CA SER A 64 -3.24 -7.70 -1.44
C SER A 64 -3.88 -6.37 -1.04
N VAL A 65 -3.08 -5.41 -0.58
CA VAL A 65 -3.56 -4.07 -0.19
C VAL A 65 -4.04 -3.27 -1.41
N THR A 66 -3.32 -3.33 -2.53
CA THR A 66 -3.64 -2.50 -3.71
C THR A 66 -4.80 -3.02 -4.54
N ARG A 67 -5.07 -4.33 -4.55
CA ARG A 67 -6.14 -4.95 -5.34
C ARG A 67 -7.53 -4.46 -4.93
N ASN A 68 -7.85 -4.47 -3.64
CA ASN A 68 -9.11 -3.92 -3.12
C ASN A 68 -8.91 -2.52 -2.52
N GLY A 69 -7.95 -1.75 -3.06
CA GLY A 69 -7.59 -0.43 -2.54
C GLY A 69 -8.78 0.55 -2.47
N ARG A 70 -9.74 0.45 -3.39
CA ARG A 70 -10.98 1.26 -3.35
C ARG A 70 -11.77 1.04 -2.06
N SER A 71 -11.93 -0.21 -1.64
CA SER A 71 -12.66 -0.57 -0.42
C SER A 71 -11.91 -0.09 0.81
N ILE A 72 -10.59 -0.25 0.86
CA ILE A 72 -9.76 0.24 1.96
C ILE A 72 -9.85 1.77 2.08
N ILE A 73 -9.74 2.50 0.96
CA ILE A 73 -9.88 3.96 0.94
C ILE A 73 -11.28 4.37 1.40
N LEU A 74 -12.34 3.70 0.95
CA LEU A 74 -13.71 4.01 1.37
C LEU A 74 -13.90 3.78 2.88
N THR A 75 -13.36 2.69 3.43
CA THR A 75 -13.37 2.43 4.87
C THR A 75 -12.55 3.47 5.65
N ALA A 76 -11.40 3.89 5.14
CA ALA A 76 -10.60 4.94 5.76
C ALA A 76 -11.33 6.30 5.74
N VAL A 77 -12.05 6.62 4.66
CA VAL A 77 -12.91 7.81 4.59
C VAL A 77 -14.07 7.70 5.58
N LEU A 78 -14.71 6.54 5.72
CA LEU A 78 -15.73 6.29 6.74
C LEU A 78 -15.14 6.49 8.16
N ALA A 79 -13.95 5.98 8.41
CA ALA A 79 -13.22 6.17 9.67
C ALA A 79 -13.00 7.66 9.96
N LEU A 80 -12.53 8.42 8.96
CA LEU A 80 -12.31 9.86 9.06
C LEU A 80 -13.61 10.61 9.37
N ILE A 81 -14.72 10.27 8.72
CA ILE A 81 -16.03 10.87 8.97
C ILE A 81 -16.50 10.57 10.40
N LEU A 82 -16.34 9.33 10.87
CA LEU A 82 -16.72 8.98 12.24
C LEU A 82 -15.86 9.72 13.26
N VAL A 83 -14.54 9.75 13.08
CA VAL A 83 -13.62 10.53 13.94
C VAL A 83 -13.99 12.00 13.94
N TYR A 84 -14.35 12.56 12.78
CA TYR A 84 -14.82 13.95 12.67
C TYR A 84 -16.09 14.21 13.49
N LEU A 85 -17.08 13.31 13.43
CA LEU A 85 -18.32 13.43 14.24
C LEU A 85 -18.03 13.36 15.74
N PHE A 86 -17.19 12.41 16.18
CA PHE A 86 -16.76 12.33 17.57
C PHE A 86 -15.98 13.58 18.00
N SER A 87 -15.14 14.14 17.12
CA SER A 87 -14.38 15.37 17.39
C SER A 87 -15.28 16.59 17.57
N ILE A 88 -16.38 16.72 16.81
CA ILE A 88 -17.37 17.79 17.03
C ILE A 88 -18.04 17.64 18.40
N ILE A 89 -18.46 16.42 18.76
CA ILE A 89 -19.07 16.15 20.07
C ILE A 89 -18.09 16.47 21.19
N GLY A 90 -16.83 16.04 21.06
CA GLY A 90 -15.73 16.37 21.96
C GLY A 90 -15.51 17.87 22.10
N PHE A 91 -15.48 18.60 20.98
CA PHE A 91 -15.28 20.06 20.97
C PHE A 91 -16.44 20.83 21.61
N LEU A 92 -17.70 20.37 21.46
CA LEU A 92 -18.86 21.08 22.01
C LEU A 92 -19.08 20.81 23.49
N PHE A 93 -18.86 19.58 23.95
CA PHE A 93 -19.22 19.18 25.32
C PHE A 93 -18.02 18.90 26.24
N LEU A 94 -16.85 18.58 25.69
CA LEU A 94 -15.70 18.07 26.44
C LEU A 94 -14.42 18.87 26.18
N LYS A 95 -14.53 20.09 25.65
CA LYS A 95 -13.39 20.93 25.27
C LYS A 95 -12.36 21.09 26.39
N ASP A 96 -12.83 21.31 27.61
CA ASP A 96 -11.97 21.56 28.77
C ASP A 96 -11.24 20.30 29.29
N ASP A 97 -11.65 19.10 28.87
CA ASP A 97 -11.01 17.83 29.27
C ASP A 97 -9.87 17.41 28.32
N PHE A 98 -9.70 18.08 27.18
CA PHE A 98 -8.60 17.86 26.23
C PHE A 98 -7.34 18.59 26.68
N ILE A 99 -6.68 17.98 27.66
CA ILE A 99 -5.47 18.48 28.27
C ILE A 99 -4.36 17.45 28.04
N MET A 100 -3.23 17.88 27.48
CA MET A 100 -2.09 17.00 27.20
C MET A 100 -0.82 17.51 27.87
N GLU A 101 -0.01 16.57 28.36
CA GLU A 101 1.33 16.87 28.82
C GLU A 101 2.27 17.07 27.61
N VAL A 102 2.98 18.19 27.56
CA VAL A 102 3.85 18.64 26.46
C VAL A 102 5.20 19.07 27.02
N ASP A 103 6.26 18.48 26.46
CA ASP A 103 7.63 18.92 26.71
C ASP A 103 7.96 20.15 25.85
N ARG A 104 8.05 21.33 26.49
CA ARG A 104 8.46 22.56 25.79
C ARG A 104 9.95 22.53 25.45
N LEU A 105 10.29 22.73 24.18
CA LEU A 105 11.67 22.91 23.72
C LEU A 105 12.27 24.18 24.35
N LYS A 106 13.18 24.01 25.31
CA LYS A 106 14.00 25.11 25.83
C LYS A 106 14.93 25.58 24.71
N ILE A 107 14.65 26.74 24.13
CA ILE A 107 15.54 27.37 23.15
C ILE A 107 16.86 27.68 23.87
N ARG A 108 17.87 26.85 23.66
CA ARG A 108 19.24 27.14 24.08
C ARG A 108 19.79 28.16 23.10
N THR A 109 19.62 29.44 23.40
CA THR A 109 20.31 30.49 22.66
C THR A 109 21.82 30.22 22.71
N PRO A 110 22.53 30.21 21.57
CA PRO A 110 23.99 30.19 21.59
C PRO A 110 24.44 31.58 22.04
N VAL A 111 24.75 31.74 23.33
CA VAL A 111 25.48 32.92 23.82
C VAL A 111 26.90 32.82 23.27
N GLY A 112 27.08 33.29 22.04
CA GLY A 112 28.37 33.71 21.52
C GLY A 112 28.57 35.19 21.83
N GLY A 113 29.54 35.50 22.69
CA GLY A 113 30.11 36.84 22.83
C GLY A 113 29.43 37.78 23.83
N ASP A 114 30.16 38.02 24.92
CA ASP A 114 30.17 39.21 25.77
C ASP A 114 29.05 39.47 26.81
N VAL A 115 29.47 39.23 28.07
CA VAL A 115 29.13 39.95 29.30
C VAL A 115 27.63 40.10 29.62
N ILE A 116 27.02 38.98 30.04
CA ILE A 116 25.86 39.03 30.93
C ILE A 116 26.39 38.85 32.37
N PRO A 117 26.15 39.80 33.30
CA PRO A 117 26.57 39.63 34.69
C PRO A 117 25.89 38.39 35.29
N LYS A 118 26.63 37.57 36.07
CA LYS A 118 26.12 36.36 36.74
C LYS A 118 24.83 36.59 37.55
N ALA A 119 24.54 37.84 37.93
CA ALA A 119 23.28 38.24 38.55
C ALA A 119 22.06 38.12 37.61
N ALA A 120 22.21 38.38 36.30
CA ALA A 120 21.12 38.25 35.34
C ALA A 120 20.84 36.78 34.97
N ALA A 121 21.84 35.89 35.01
CA ALA A 121 21.60 34.46 34.85
C ALA A 121 20.77 33.86 36.01
N LEU A 122 20.89 34.41 37.23
CA LEU A 122 20.03 34.04 38.36
C LEU A 122 18.62 34.65 38.25
N LEU A 123 18.47 35.82 37.62
CA LEU A 123 17.15 36.44 37.36
C LEU A 123 16.33 35.72 36.28
N PHE A 124 16.99 34.94 35.39
CA PHE A 124 16.32 34.03 34.45
C PHE A 124 16.28 32.57 34.93
N ALA A 125 16.88 32.29 36.11
CA ALA A 125 16.70 31.03 36.82
C ALA A 125 15.58 31.15 37.87
N GLY A 126 14.60 32.03 37.60
CA GLY A 126 13.31 32.01 38.28
C GLY A 126 12.59 30.72 37.93
N GLU A 127 12.37 29.91 38.95
CA GLU A 127 11.47 28.78 38.95
C GLU A 127 10.10 29.20 38.43
N GLU A 128 9.78 28.79 37.21
CA GLU A 128 8.43 28.36 36.90
C GLU A 128 8.59 26.99 36.22
N GLU A 129 8.43 25.91 36.99
CA GLU A 129 7.76 24.73 36.45
C GLU A 129 6.37 25.21 36.01
N GLU A 130 6.29 25.92 34.87
CA GLU A 130 5.02 26.08 34.18
C GLU A 130 4.63 24.67 33.76
N ASP A 131 3.68 24.11 34.49
CA ASP A 131 3.05 22.83 34.26
C ASP A 131 3.01 22.59 32.75
N GLY A 132 3.72 21.57 32.29
CA GLY A 132 3.83 21.20 30.88
C GLY A 132 2.52 20.64 30.37
N ILE A 133 1.41 21.35 30.58
CA ILE A 133 0.04 20.92 30.41
C ILE A 133 -0.62 21.93 29.46
N GLU A 134 -0.95 21.50 28.25
CA GLU A 134 -1.49 22.35 27.20
C GLU A 134 -2.88 21.87 26.74
N ARG A 135 -3.78 22.81 26.47
CA ARG A 135 -5.12 22.54 25.93
C ARG A 135 -5.04 22.34 24.42
N THR A 136 -5.32 21.12 23.94
CA THR A 136 -5.07 20.77 22.52
C THR A 136 -6.33 20.90 21.64
N CYS A 137 -7.49 21.22 22.21
CA CYS A 137 -8.79 21.28 21.49
C CYS A 137 -9.38 22.70 21.46
N ASP A 138 -8.56 23.75 21.25
CA ASP A 138 -9.08 25.13 21.16
C ASP A 138 -9.77 25.47 19.84
N THR A 139 -9.36 24.82 18.76
CA THR A 139 -10.01 24.89 17.45
C THR A 139 -10.50 23.51 17.04
N LEU A 140 -11.58 23.45 16.24
CA LEU A 140 -12.12 22.19 15.75
C LEU A 140 -11.06 21.37 14.97
N LEU A 141 -10.22 22.04 14.19
CA LEU A 141 -9.16 21.39 13.41
C LEU A 141 -8.11 20.75 14.31
N MET A 142 -7.63 21.46 15.35
CA MET A 142 -6.69 20.88 16.31
C MET A 142 -7.33 19.71 17.07
N CYS A 143 -8.62 19.80 17.42
CA CYS A 143 -9.32 18.71 18.07
C CYS A 143 -9.39 17.45 17.20
N ILE A 144 -9.71 17.60 15.90
CA ILE A 144 -9.71 16.48 14.94
C ILE A 144 -8.31 15.86 14.84
N VAL A 145 -7.26 16.67 14.71
CA VAL A 145 -5.88 16.17 14.61
C VAL A 145 -5.48 15.43 15.89
N THR A 146 -5.85 15.94 17.07
CA THR A 146 -5.58 15.31 18.37
C THR A 146 -6.29 13.97 18.50
N VAL A 147 -7.60 13.90 18.19
CA VAL A 147 -8.37 12.65 18.25
C VAL A 147 -7.86 11.64 17.20
N LEU A 148 -7.51 12.09 15.99
CA LEU A 148 -6.98 11.22 14.94
C LEU A 148 -5.61 10.66 15.31
N ASN A 149 -4.68 11.50 15.74
CA ASN A 149 -3.31 11.09 16.02
C ASN A 149 -3.23 10.30 17.34
N GLN A 150 -3.73 10.88 18.42
CA GLN A 150 -3.56 10.31 19.76
C GLN A 150 -4.67 9.30 20.10
N GLY A 151 -5.91 9.55 19.68
CA GLY A 151 -7.04 8.67 19.94
C GLY A 151 -7.01 7.35 19.16
N LEU A 152 -6.54 7.34 17.89
CA LEU A 152 -6.42 6.10 17.12
C LEU A 152 -5.13 5.33 17.43
N ARG A 153 -4.02 6.03 17.71
CA ARG A 153 -2.69 5.40 17.85
C ARG A 153 -2.45 4.77 19.22
N ASN A 154 -3.04 5.32 20.29
CA ASN A 154 -2.82 4.81 21.65
C ASN A 154 -3.53 3.48 21.95
N GLY A 155 -4.37 2.98 21.04
CA GLY A 155 -5.01 1.67 21.14
C GLY A 155 -6.20 1.59 22.10
N GLY A 156 -6.21 2.34 23.21
CA GLY A 156 -7.34 2.41 24.16
C GLY A 156 -8.43 3.42 23.78
N GLY A 157 -8.22 4.18 22.70
CA GLY A 157 -9.17 5.18 22.20
C GLY A 157 -8.87 6.58 22.72
N VAL A 158 -9.80 7.50 22.48
CA VAL A 158 -9.69 8.91 22.88
C VAL A 158 -9.73 9.09 24.41
N GLY A 159 -10.30 8.13 25.14
CA GLY A 159 -10.42 8.15 26.61
C GLY A 159 -9.09 8.27 27.36
N ASP A 160 -8.01 7.73 26.81
CA ASP A 160 -6.68 7.76 27.41
C ASP A 160 -5.99 9.13 27.28
N VAL A 161 -6.48 9.97 26.37
CA VAL A 161 -5.92 11.31 26.09
C VAL A 161 -6.54 12.38 26.97
N LEU A 162 -7.83 12.22 27.28
CA LEU A 162 -8.52 13.18 28.12
C LEU A 162 -8.23 12.93 29.60
N ARG A 163 -8.42 13.98 30.38
CA ARG A 163 -8.37 13.91 31.83
C ARG A 163 -9.36 12.87 32.36
N LYS A 164 -8.94 12.09 33.36
CA LYS A 164 -9.80 11.14 34.08
C LYS A 164 -10.79 11.92 34.98
N PRO A 165 -12.11 11.85 34.74
CA PRO A 165 -13.10 12.59 35.54
C PRO A 165 -13.29 11.98 36.93
N SER A 166 -13.71 12.79 37.90
CA SER A 166 -14.16 12.30 39.21
C SER A 166 -15.55 11.65 39.13
N LYS A 167 -15.87 10.76 40.06
CA LYS A 167 -17.17 10.07 40.15
C LYS A 167 -18.34 11.02 40.45
N ASP A 168 -18.05 12.16 41.08
CA ASP A 168 -19.04 13.14 41.52
C ASP A 168 -19.42 14.15 40.43
N GLU A 169 -18.74 14.12 39.28
CA GLU A 169 -19.00 15.03 38.15
C GLU A 169 -20.30 14.62 37.43
N PRO A 170 -21.23 15.56 37.15
CA PRO A 170 -22.53 15.25 36.56
C PRO A 170 -22.43 14.65 35.14
N LEU A 171 -21.34 14.91 34.42
CA LEU A 171 -21.08 14.38 33.07
C LEU A 171 -20.27 13.07 33.08
N PHE A 172 -19.97 12.47 34.23
CA PHE A 172 -19.17 11.25 34.32
C PHE A 172 -19.77 10.10 33.46
N ALA A 173 -21.09 9.86 33.57
CA ALA A 173 -21.74 8.80 32.80
C ALA A 173 -21.71 9.06 31.29
N ALA A 174 -21.94 10.31 30.87
CA ALA A 174 -21.88 10.70 29.46
C ALA A 174 -20.45 10.55 28.90
N ARG A 175 -19.43 10.89 29.69
CA ARG A 175 -18.01 10.71 29.36
C ARG A 175 -17.66 9.24 29.13
N VAL A 176 -18.05 8.36 30.04
CA VAL A 176 -17.79 6.91 29.92
C VAL A 176 -18.47 6.33 28.68
N VAL A 177 -19.71 6.71 28.40
CA VAL A 177 -20.42 6.27 27.19
C VAL A 177 -19.72 6.78 25.92
N TYR A 178 -19.27 8.03 25.90
CA TYR A 178 -18.51 8.59 24.77
C TYR A 178 -17.23 7.81 24.50
N ASP A 179 -16.44 7.50 25.54
CA ASP A 179 -15.18 6.76 25.41
C ASP A 179 -15.41 5.31 24.95
N LEU A 180 -16.41 4.62 25.51
CA LEU A 180 -16.76 3.26 25.11
C LEU A 180 -17.28 3.20 23.67
N LEU A 181 -18.14 4.16 23.27
CA LEU A 181 -18.63 4.23 21.89
C LEU A 181 -17.50 4.47 20.90
N PHE A 182 -16.58 5.38 21.21
CA PHE A 182 -15.40 5.62 20.37
C PHE A 182 -14.55 4.35 20.25
N TYR A 183 -14.27 3.67 21.36
CA TYR A 183 -13.48 2.45 21.38
C TYR A 183 -14.11 1.32 20.55
N PHE A 184 -15.38 0.98 20.81
CA PHE A 184 -16.04 -0.12 20.10
C PHE A 184 -16.26 0.21 18.62
N ILE A 185 -16.71 1.42 18.29
CA ILE A 185 -17.06 1.76 16.90
C ILE A 185 -15.79 2.01 16.08
N VAL A 186 -14.90 2.89 16.54
CA VAL A 186 -13.79 3.36 15.71
C VAL A 186 -12.59 2.40 15.79
N ILE A 187 -12.22 1.95 16.98
CA ILE A 187 -11.06 1.05 17.14
C ILE A 187 -11.46 -0.39 16.78
N ILE A 188 -12.46 -0.96 17.45
CA ILE A 188 -12.79 -2.38 17.28
C ILE A 188 -13.46 -2.66 15.94
N ILE A 189 -14.48 -1.90 15.53
CA ILE A 189 -15.20 -2.21 14.29
C ILE A 189 -14.42 -1.68 13.07
N VAL A 190 -14.14 -0.38 13.00
CA VAL A 190 -13.61 0.23 11.77
C VAL A 190 -12.17 -0.20 11.48
N LEU A 191 -11.26 -0.20 12.47
CA LEU A 191 -9.87 -0.57 12.23
C LEU A 191 -9.73 -2.07 11.88
N ASN A 192 -10.48 -2.95 12.56
CA ASN A 192 -10.49 -4.37 12.21
C ASN A 192 -11.20 -4.66 10.89
N LEU A 193 -12.12 -3.82 10.42
CA LEU A 193 -12.69 -3.94 9.08
C LEU A 193 -11.61 -3.72 8.01
N ILE A 194 -10.71 -2.75 8.19
CA ILE A 194 -9.58 -2.53 7.27
C ILE A 194 -8.69 -3.78 7.20
N PHE A 195 -8.30 -4.34 8.35
CA PHE A 195 -7.52 -5.57 8.39
C PHE A 195 -8.29 -6.76 7.81
N GLY A 196 -9.61 -6.85 8.06
CA GLY A 196 -10.49 -7.86 7.50
C GLY A 196 -10.49 -7.86 5.97
N VAL A 197 -10.62 -6.68 5.35
CA VAL A 197 -10.54 -6.53 3.88
C VAL A 197 -9.17 -6.97 3.35
N ILE A 198 -8.07 -6.63 4.06
CA ILE A 198 -6.73 -7.05 3.67
C ILE A 198 -6.59 -8.58 3.77
N ILE A 199 -7.06 -9.21 4.83
CA ILE A 199 -7.01 -10.67 5.00
C ILE A 199 -7.81 -11.38 3.90
N ASP A 200 -8.99 -10.86 3.57
CA ASP A 200 -9.84 -11.39 2.50
C ASP A 200 -9.12 -11.32 1.14
N THR A 201 -8.50 -10.19 0.81
CA THR A 201 -7.71 -10.08 -0.43
C THR A 201 -6.52 -11.04 -0.50
N PHE A 202 -5.90 -11.35 0.64
CA PHE A 202 -4.82 -12.34 0.70
C PHE A 202 -5.35 -13.74 0.40
N ALA A 203 -6.52 -14.10 0.95
CA ALA A 203 -7.17 -15.37 0.68
C ALA A 203 -7.57 -15.49 -0.81
N ASP A 204 -8.09 -14.42 -1.41
CA ASP A 204 -8.43 -14.35 -2.82
C ASP A 204 -7.21 -14.55 -3.73
N LEU A 205 -6.12 -13.81 -3.48
CA LEU A 205 -4.89 -13.92 -4.27
C LEU A 205 -4.29 -15.33 -4.21
N ARG A 206 -4.37 -15.98 -3.05
CA ARG A 206 -3.93 -17.35 -2.88
C ARG A 206 -4.80 -18.32 -3.68
N SER A 207 -6.12 -18.19 -3.56
CA SER A 207 -7.09 -19.05 -4.26
C SER A 207 -6.98 -18.92 -5.77
N GLU A 208 -6.80 -17.70 -6.29
CA GLU A 208 -6.57 -17.48 -7.72
C GLU A 208 -5.25 -18.08 -8.22
N LYS A 209 -4.16 -17.92 -7.46
CA LYS A 209 -2.89 -18.52 -7.83
C LYS A 209 -3.02 -20.04 -7.91
N GLN A 210 -3.63 -20.66 -6.89
CA GLN A 210 -3.87 -22.10 -6.86
C GLN A 210 -4.74 -22.55 -8.03
N LYS A 211 -5.85 -21.84 -8.31
CA LYS A 211 -6.74 -22.14 -9.45
C LYS A 211 -6.01 -22.05 -10.80
N LYS A 212 -5.14 -21.04 -10.99
CA LYS A 212 -4.34 -20.91 -12.21
C LYS A 212 -3.33 -22.06 -12.37
N GLU A 213 -2.66 -22.43 -11.29
CA GLU A 213 -1.72 -23.56 -11.30
C GLU A 213 -2.43 -24.90 -11.55
N GLU A 214 -3.66 -25.05 -11.04
CA GLU A 214 -4.50 -26.21 -11.30
C GLU A 214 -4.89 -26.29 -12.77
N ILE A 215 -5.51 -25.24 -13.33
CA ILE A 215 -5.91 -25.19 -14.74
C ILE A 215 -4.72 -25.45 -15.67
N LEU A 216 -3.54 -24.90 -15.37
CA LEU A 216 -2.32 -25.13 -16.16
C LEU A 216 -1.89 -26.60 -16.17
N LYS A 217 -2.16 -27.35 -15.09
CA LYS A 217 -1.78 -28.76 -14.95
C LYS A 217 -2.84 -29.72 -15.47
N THR A 218 -4.12 -29.35 -15.37
CA THR A 218 -5.24 -30.24 -15.64
C THR A 218 -5.93 -29.96 -16.97
N THR A 219 -5.74 -28.80 -17.58
CA THR A 219 -6.43 -28.42 -18.82
C THR A 219 -5.42 -28.17 -19.94
N CYS A 220 -5.72 -28.68 -21.14
CA CYS A 220 -4.90 -28.43 -22.32
C CYS A 220 -5.09 -26.98 -22.83
N PHE A 221 -3.98 -26.26 -23.09
CA PHE A 221 -3.99 -24.85 -23.52
C PHE A 221 -4.69 -24.61 -24.87
N ILE A 222 -4.66 -25.57 -25.79
CA ILE A 222 -5.17 -25.41 -27.15
C ILE A 222 -6.64 -25.80 -27.25
N CYS A 223 -6.99 -27.00 -26.79
CA CYS A 223 -8.35 -27.54 -26.95
C CYS A 223 -9.26 -27.32 -25.73
N GLY A 224 -8.71 -26.92 -24.58
CA GLY A 224 -9.48 -26.72 -23.34
C GLY A 224 -10.00 -28.00 -22.69
N LEU A 225 -9.58 -29.18 -23.15
CA LEU A 225 -9.98 -30.45 -22.53
C LEU A 225 -9.26 -30.67 -21.20
N GLU A 226 -10.02 -31.12 -20.21
CA GLU A 226 -9.53 -31.56 -18.92
C GLU A 226 -8.84 -32.93 -19.01
N ARG A 227 -7.89 -33.16 -18.11
CA ARG A 227 -7.05 -34.36 -18.03
C ARG A 227 -7.87 -35.64 -17.85
N ASP A 228 -8.98 -35.56 -17.11
CA ASP A 228 -9.91 -36.67 -16.86
C ASP A 228 -10.46 -37.30 -18.15
N LYS A 229 -10.57 -36.54 -19.25
CA LYS A 229 -11.06 -37.03 -20.54
C LYS A 229 -10.07 -37.94 -21.27
N PHE A 230 -8.83 -38.02 -20.80
CA PHE A 230 -7.77 -38.84 -21.39
C PHE A 230 -7.57 -40.16 -20.64
N ASP A 231 -8.14 -40.34 -19.45
CA ASP A 231 -7.95 -41.55 -18.63
C ASP A 231 -8.46 -42.83 -19.32
N ASN A 232 -9.50 -42.71 -20.14
CA ASN A 232 -10.09 -43.84 -20.89
C ASN A 232 -9.70 -43.87 -22.38
N LYS A 233 -8.69 -43.08 -22.78
CA LYS A 233 -8.23 -43.00 -24.17
C LYS A 233 -6.86 -43.67 -24.33
N THR A 234 -6.52 -44.00 -25.57
CA THR A 234 -5.22 -44.61 -25.90
C THR A 234 -4.05 -43.64 -25.75
N VAL A 235 -4.31 -42.32 -25.87
CA VAL A 235 -3.30 -41.26 -25.74
C VAL A 235 -3.38 -40.64 -24.35
N SER A 236 -2.22 -40.53 -23.69
CA SER A 236 -2.10 -39.87 -22.39
C SER A 236 -2.20 -38.34 -22.52
N PHE A 237 -2.59 -37.66 -21.45
CA PHE A 237 -2.63 -36.19 -21.42
C PHE A 237 -1.24 -35.58 -21.66
N GLU A 238 -0.18 -36.18 -21.11
CA GLU A 238 1.21 -35.74 -21.28
C GLU A 238 1.67 -35.86 -22.74
N GLU A 239 1.28 -36.92 -23.44
CA GLU A 239 1.57 -37.08 -24.86
C GLU A 239 0.79 -36.05 -25.67
N HIS A 240 -0.51 -35.91 -25.41
CA HIS A 240 -1.38 -34.93 -26.07
C HIS A 240 -0.82 -33.50 -26.03
N ILE A 241 -0.34 -33.01 -24.87
CA ILE A 241 0.20 -31.63 -24.77
C ILE A 241 1.61 -31.48 -25.36
N LYS A 242 2.38 -32.56 -25.50
CA LYS A 242 3.78 -32.51 -25.97
C LYS A 242 3.90 -32.74 -27.48
N SER A 243 3.11 -33.65 -28.05
CA SER A 243 3.16 -34.03 -29.46
C SER A 243 2.03 -33.38 -30.25
N GLU A 244 0.78 -33.69 -29.93
CA GLU A 244 -0.40 -33.25 -30.70
C GLU A 244 -0.67 -31.75 -30.56
N HIS A 245 -0.84 -31.26 -29.33
CA HIS A 245 -1.24 -29.90 -28.97
C HIS A 245 -0.12 -29.13 -28.27
N ASN A 246 1.08 -29.18 -28.84
CA ASN A 246 2.20 -28.38 -28.36
C ASN A 246 2.04 -26.90 -28.75
N MET A 247 1.98 -26.00 -27.75
CA MET A 247 1.80 -24.57 -27.98
C MET A 247 2.84 -23.94 -28.92
N TRP A 248 4.08 -24.45 -28.92
CA TRP A 248 5.17 -23.91 -29.73
C TRP A 248 5.05 -24.29 -31.20
N HIS A 249 4.51 -25.48 -31.51
CA HIS A 249 4.28 -25.91 -32.89
C HIS A 249 3.29 -24.98 -33.61
N TYR A 250 2.26 -24.49 -32.90
CA TYR A 250 1.33 -23.49 -33.44
C TYR A 250 2.04 -22.17 -33.76
N LEU A 251 2.91 -21.69 -32.86
CA LEU A 251 3.68 -20.46 -33.09
C LEU A 251 4.63 -20.62 -34.29
N TYR A 252 5.34 -21.74 -34.38
CA TYR A 252 6.25 -22.03 -35.50
C TYR A 252 5.50 -22.10 -36.83
N PHE A 253 4.29 -22.69 -36.85
CA PHE A 253 3.47 -22.75 -38.04
C PHE A 253 3.02 -21.36 -38.51
N ILE A 254 2.60 -20.48 -37.59
CA ILE A 254 2.24 -19.09 -37.94
C ILE A 254 3.44 -18.33 -38.50
N VAL A 255 4.62 -18.49 -37.90
CA VAL A 255 5.86 -17.87 -38.40
C VAL A 255 6.22 -18.41 -39.79
N LEU A 256 6.10 -19.73 -40.01
CA LEU A 256 6.33 -20.37 -41.30
C LEU A 256 5.43 -19.77 -42.38
N VAL A 257 4.12 -19.69 -42.13
CA VAL A 257 3.15 -19.11 -43.08
C VAL A 257 3.47 -17.63 -43.35
N LYS A 258 3.99 -16.86 -42.40
CA LYS A 258 4.36 -15.45 -42.65
C LYS A 258 5.64 -15.25 -43.44
N VAL A 259 6.55 -16.22 -43.44
CA VAL A 259 7.89 -16.11 -44.07
C VAL A 259 7.95 -16.82 -45.42
N LYS A 260 7.19 -17.91 -45.57
CA LYS A 260 7.16 -18.73 -46.79
C LYS A 260 6.45 -17.98 -47.93
N ASP A 261 6.89 -18.24 -49.17
CA ASP A 261 6.28 -17.62 -50.35
C ASP A 261 4.82 -18.11 -50.54
N PRO A 262 3.84 -17.22 -50.79
CA PRO A 262 2.45 -17.61 -51.00
C PRO A 262 2.21 -18.61 -52.13
N THR A 263 3.09 -18.67 -53.13
CA THR A 263 2.99 -19.60 -54.26
C THR A 263 3.39 -21.03 -53.88
N GLU A 264 4.13 -21.21 -52.78
CA GLU A 264 4.59 -22.51 -52.29
C GLU A 264 3.71 -23.08 -51.16
N TYR A 265 2.61 -22.40 -50.83
CA TYR A 265 1.70 -22.87 -49.80
C TYR A 265 1.09 -24.22 -50.16
N THR A 266 1.07 -25.12 -49.17
CA THR A 266 0.24 -26.32 -49.26
C THR A 266 -1.24 -25.93 -49.13
N GLY A 267 -2.16 -26.83 -49.52
CA GLY A 267 -3.60 -26.56 -49.40
C GLY A 267 -4.03 -26.09 -47.99
N PRO A 268 -3.61 -26.78 -46.92
CA PRO A 268 -3.89 -26.35 -45.55
C PRO A 268 -3.22 -25.02 -45.16
N GLU A 269 -1.97 -24.78 -45.60
CA GLU A 269 -1.27 -23.51 -45.35
C GLU A 269 -2.02 -22.34 -45.99
N SER A 270 -2.46 -22.50 -47.24
CA SER A 270 -3.24 -21.47 -47.95
C SER A 270 -4.57 -21.19 -47.25
N TYR A 271 -5.23 -22.21 -46.70
CA TYR A 271 -6.46 -22.03 -45.95
C TYR A 271 -6.24 -21.23 -44.67
N VAL A 272 -5.21 -21.58 -43.89
CA VAL A 272 -4.88 -20.86 -42.66
C VAL A 272 -4.42 -19.42 -42.97
N ALA A 273 -3.64 -19.22 -44.03
CA ALA A 273 -3.20 -17.90 -44.46
C ALA A 273 -4.36 -16.97 -44.83
N GLN A 274 -5.46 -17.52 -45.37
CA GLN A 274 -6.68 -16.75 -45.65
C GLN A 274 -7.48 -16.37 -44.39
N MET A 275 -7.25 -17.06 -43.26
CA MET A 275 -7.92 -16.81 -41.98
C MET A 275 -7.16 -15.86 -41.04
N ILE A 276 -5.88 -15.60 -41.32
CA ILE A 276 -5.01 -14.68 -40.57
C ILE A 276 -5.19 -13.26 -41.08
#